data_AF-A0A1Z4QLS8-F1
#
_entry.id   AF-A0A1Z4QLS8-F1
#
_cell.length_a   1.000
_cell.length_b   1.000
_cell.length_c   1.000
_cell.angle_alpha   90.00
_cell.angle_beta   90.00
_cell.angle_gamma   90.00
#
_symmetry.space_group_name_H-M   'P 1'
#
loop_
_entity.id
_entity.type
_entity.pdbx_description
1 polymer ?
#
loop_
_entity_poly.entity_id
_entity_poly.type
_entity_poly.pdbx_seq_one_letter_code
_entity_poly.pdbx_strand_id
1 'polypeptide(L)'
;MGIVNSNGISHSGSQPTDLLRNSMTLPATGLLTSDQQEPIVTQAKSGGCGCDSNTSATVEMDEKLKQRIAQHPCYSEDAHHHYARMHVAVAPACNIQCNYCNRKYDCANESRPGVVSELLTPEEAAHKALVIAGKIPQMTVLGIAGPGDPLANPEKTFRTFELIADKAPDIKLCLSTNGLMLTEYIDRIKQLNIDHVTITFNTIDPEIGAQIYSWVHYKRKRYRGIEGAKILLEKQMEGLQALKEADILCKVNSVMIPGINDQHLVEVNKYIREHGAFLHNIMPLISAPEHGTHFGLTGQRGPSPKELKEVQDNCAGNMKMMRHCRQCRADAVGLLGEDRSQEFTKDKFLDMTPEYDLEQRATVHEGIEKFKEEIKAAKEKAKASAVETLHATSLQNNPKILVAVATKGGGLVNQHFGHAKEFQIYEVDGNEARFVSHRKIDQYCQGGYSEEATFEHTMKAIADCKAVLVSKIGNCPKEKLQEAGIQTIEAYDVIEKVALEFYEQYVTANG
;
A
#
# COMPACT_ATOMS: atom_id res chain seq x y z
N MET A 1 48.73 -28.80 -40.17
CA MET A 1 49.72 -29.81 -39.73
C MET A 1 49.67 -29.81 -38.21
N GLY A 2 49.05 -30.73 -37.49
CA GLY A 2 48.91 -32.15 -37.72
C GLY A 2 49.88 -32.90 -36.82
N ILE A 3 49.38 -33.33 -35.64
CA ILE A 3 49.64 -34.60 -34.91
C ILE A 3 51.13 -34.78 -34.42
N VAL A 4 51.54 -35.42 -33.32
CA VAL A 4 51.10 -36.57 -32.51
C VAL A 4 51.93 -36.60 -31.19
N ASN A 5 51.28 -37.06 -30.10
CA ASN A 5 51.69 -37.84 -28.90
C ASN A 5 53.19 -38.00 -28.53
N SER A 6 53.60 -38.21 -27.27
CA SER A 6 53.19 -39.36 -26.44
C SER A 6 53.92 -39.41 -25.07
N ASN A 7 53.16 -39.82 -24.04
CA ASN A 7 53.41 -40.85 -23.00
C ASN A 7 54.53 -40.80 -21.93
N GLY A 8 54.13 -41.19 -20.70
CA GLY A 8 54.90 -42.05 -19.78
C GLY A 8 55.09 -41.49 -18.35
N ILE A 9 54.19 -41.71 -17.37
CA ILE A 9 54.03 -42.84 -16.40
C ILE A 9 55.01 -42.85 -15.19
N SER A 10 54.45 -42.79 -13.96
CA SER A 10 54.68 -43.65 -12.75
C SER A 10 54.27 -42.88 -11.47
N HIS A 11 53.23 -43.25 -10.69
CA HIS A 11 52.96 -44.37 -9.75
C HIS A 11 53.49 -44.23 -8.31
N SER A 12 52.53 -44.10 -7.35
CA SER A 12 52.43 -44.72 -6.00
C SER A 12 51.60 -43.78 -5.09
N GLY A 13 50.60 -44.14 -4.29
CA GLY A 13 50.10 -45.43 -3.81
C GLY A 13 50.23 -45.51 -2.28
N SER A 14 49.16 -45.20 -1.51
CA SER A 14 48.77 -45.89 -0.26
C SER A 14 47.60 -45.20 0.49
N GLN A 15 46.56 -45.99 0.76
CA GLN A 15 45.55 -45.88 1.82
C GLN A 15 45.73 -47.13 2.72
N PRO A 16 44.88 -47.42 3.74
CA PRO A 16 44.40 -46.63 4.89
C PRO A 16 44.66 -47.42 6.21
N THR A 17 44.27 -46.89 7.37
CA THR A 17 44.13 -47.71 8.59
C THR A 17 42.80 -47.42 9.32
N ASP A 18 42.06 -48.52 9.51
CA ASP A 18 40.87 -48.72 10.32
C ASP A 18 41.29 -49.25 11.71
N LEU A 19 40.52 -48.96 12.78
CA LEU A 19 40.37 -49.82 13.97
C LEU A 19 39.10 -49.45 14.77
N LEU A 20 38.01 -50.20 14.51
CA LEU A 20 37.06 -50.94 15.41
C LEU A 20 37.19 -50.71 16.94
N ARG A 21 36.20 -50.84 17.86
CA ARG A 21 34.82 -51.38 17.91
C ARG A 21 34.24 -51.11 19.33
N ASN A 22 32.92 -50.92 19.47
CA ASN A 22 32.00 -51.60 20.41
C ASN A 22 30.65 -50.83 20.41
N SER A 23 29.53 -51.32 19.83
CA SER A 23 28.72 -52.51 20.15
C SER A 23 28.02 -52.43 21.51
N MET A 24 26.73 -52.06 21.52
CA MET A 24 25.69 -52.71 22.33
C MET A 24 24.31 -52.47 21.71
N THR A 25 23.59 -53.55 21.49
CA THR A 25 22.24 -53.63 20.91
C THR A 25 21.38 -54.54 21.78
N LEU A 26 20.07 -54.20 21.84
CA LEU A 26 18.87 -55.04 22.10
C LEU A 26 18.46 -55.31 23.57
N PRO A 27 17.18 -55.69 23.86
CA PRO A 27 16.01 -55.88 22.98
C PRO A 27 14.67 -55.22 23.44
N ALA A 28 13.64 -55.42 22.61
CA ALA A 28 12.22 -55.06 22.76
C ALA A 28 11.40 -56.02 23.65
N THR A 29 10.29 -55.52 24.22
CA THR A 29 9.01 -56.20 24.56
C THR A 29 8.07 -55.13 25.16
N GLY A 30 6.75 -55.05 24.92
CA GLY A 30 5.80 -55.95 24.29
C GLY A 30 4.45 -55.27 24.01
N LEU A 31 3.55 -56.06 23.44
CA LEU A 31 2.18 -55.76 23.02
C LEU A 31 1.23 -55.38 24.17
N LEU A 32 0.12 -54.70 23.84
CA LEU A 32 -1.30 -55.00 24.16
C LEU A 32 -2.17 -53.77 23.78
N THR A 33 -2.85 -53.80 22.63
CA THR A 33 -4.31 -53.99 22.44
C THR A 33 -5.22 -52.83 22.87
N SER A 34 -5.98 -52.37 21.87
CA SER A 34 -7.24 -51.61 21.84
C SER A 34 -8.09 -51.56 23.11
N ASP A 35 -8.71 -50.40 23.35
CA ASP A 35 -10.16 -50.35 23.54
C ASP A 35 -10.75 -49.01 23.08
N GLN A 36 -11.87 -49.13 22.37
CA GLN A 36 -12.74 -48.04 21.94
C GLN A 36 -13.55 -47.52 23.12
N GLN A 37 -13.73 -46.19 23.24
CA GLN A 37 -14.93 -45.60 23.82
C GLN A 37 -15.02 -44.10 23.51
N GLU A 38 -15.89 -43.75 22.56
CA GLU A 38 -16.70 -42.53 22.57
C GLU A 38 -18.14 -42.93 22.97
N PRO A 39 -19.06 -42.01 23.33
CA PRO A 39 -18.89 -40.63 23.80
C PRO A 39 -19.72 -40.34 25.08
N ILE A 40 -19.40 -39.27 25.81
CA ILE A 40 -20.36 -38.65 26.75
C ILE A 40 -20.78 -37.29 26.18
N VAL A 41 -22.04 -37.27 25.76
CA VAL A 41 -22.80 -36.11 25.30
C VAL A 41 -23.20 -35.28 26.53
N THR A 42 -22.73 -34.03 26.60
CA THR A 42 -23.35 -33.00 27.46
C THR A 42 -24.05 -31.98 26.58
N GLN A 43 -25.37 -31.94 26.72
CA GLN A 43 -26.31 -31.05 26.02
C GLN A 43 -25.98 -29.57 26.28
N ALA A 44 -25.72 -28.82 25.21
CA ALA A 44 -25.77 -27.36 25.22
C ALA A 44 -27.17 -26.90 24.79
N LYS A 45 -27.77 -26.04 25.63
CA LYS A 45 -29.11 -25.48 25.48
C LYS A 45 -29.20 -24.59 24.24
N SER A 46 -30.26 -24.78 23.48
CA SER A 46 -30.74 -23.88 22.43
C SER A 46 -31.18 -22.54 23.01
N GLY A 47 -30.49 -21.47 22.63
CA GLY A 47 -30.93 -20.09 22.83
C GLY A 47 -30.90 -19.39 21.48
N GLY A 48 -32.08 -19.13 20.91
CA GLY A 48 -32.22 -18.29 19.73
C GLY A 48 -31.92 -16.83 20.09
N CYS A 49 -31.15 -16.17 19.23
CA CYS A 49 -31.01 -14.72 19.17
C CYS A 49 -30.66 -14.43 17.71
N GLY A 50 -31.60 -13.93 16.90
CA GLY A 50 -31.90 -12.51 16.89
C GLY A 50 -30.94 -11.85 15.89
N CYS A 51 -31.23 -11.99 14.61
CA CYS A 51 -30.49 -11.36 13.52
C CYS A 51 -30.80 -9.87 13.50
N ASP A 52 -30.00 -9.06 14.21
CA ASP A 52 -29.97 -7.63 14.01
C ASP A 52 -28.85 -7.28 13.04
N SER A 53 -29.25 -7.21 11.76
CA SER A 53 -28.48 -6.60 10.69
C SER A 53 -28.39 -5.10 10.92
N ASN A 54 -27.29 -4.65 11.53
CA ASN A 54 -26.91 -3.25 11.56
C ASN A 54 -25.54 -3.10 10.86
N THR A 55 -25.60 -2.82 9.56
CA THR A 55 -24.45 -2.53 8.70
C THR A 55 -23.98 -1.11 8.93
N SER A 56 -23.12 -0.92 9.93
CA SER A 56 -22.11 0.15 9.99
C SER A 56 -21.09 -0.26 11.06
N ALA A 57 -20.25 -1.23 10.72
CA ALA A 57 -19.15 -1.64 11.59
C ALA A 57 -17.98 -0.65 11.40
N THR A 58 -18.08 0.54 12.01
CA THR A 58 -16.86 1.25 12.39
C THR A 58 -16.13 0.35 13.38
N VAL A 59 -15.01 -0.25 12.95
CA VAL A 59 -14.14 -1.02 13.84
C VAL A 59 -13.72 -0.10 14.98
N GLU A 60 -14.24 -0.31 16.20
CA GLU A 60 -13.84 0.44 17.38
C GLU A 60 -12.33 0.23 17.60
N MET A 61 -11.56 1.30 17.42
CA MET A 61 -10.10 1.28 17.58
C MET A 61 -9.74 1.70 19.00
N ASP A 62 -8.82 0.96 19.62
CA ASP A 62 -8.17 1.35 20.87
C ASP A 62 -7.45 2.71 20.71
N GLU A 63 -7.50 3.55 21.75
CA GLU A 63 -6.92 4.90 21.75
C GLU A 63 -5.40 4.86 21.52
N LYS A 64 -4.72 3.84 22.06
CA LYS A 64 -3.28 3.64 21.83
C LYS A 64 -2.97 3.40 20.36
N LEU A 65 -3.83 2.67 19.65
CA LEU A 65 -3.69 2.40 18.23
C LEU A 65 -3.94 3.64 17.37
N LYS A 66 -4.94 4.46 17.73
CA LYS A 66 -5.23 5.74 17.06
C LYS A 66 -4.02 6.68 17.12
N GLN A 67 -3.35 6.78 18.26
CA GLN A 67 -2.16 7.62 18.41
C GLN A 67 -0.99 7.17 17.53
N ARG A 68 -0.75 5.86 17.40
CA ARG A 68 0.33 5.32 16.56
C ARG A 68 0.17 5.73 15.09
N ILE A 69 -1.06 5.68 14.58
CA ILE A 69 -1.38 5.95 13.17
C ILE A 69 -1.70 7.42 12.85
N ALA A 70 -2.01 8.26 13.85
CA ALA A 70 -2.54 9.61 13.67
C ALA A 70 -1.64 10.53 12.81
N GLN A 71 -0.33 10.30 12.85
CA GLN A 71 0.67 11.09 12.12
C GLN A 71 1.27 10.34 10.92
N HIS A 72 0.78 9.14 10.61
CA HIS A 72 1.35 8.32 9.54
C HIS A 72 0.52 8.47 8.25
N PRO A 73 1.08 9.05 7.17
CA PRO A 73 0.33 9.32 5.93
C PRO A 73 -0.29 8.08 5.26
N CYS A 74 0.35 6.91 5.35
CA CYS A 74 -0.23 5.66 4.83
C CYS A 74 -1.36 5.05 5.68
N TYR A 75 -1.36 5.22 7.00
CA TYR A 75 -2.27 4.50 7.91
C TYR A 75 -3.48 5.33 8.34
N SER A 76 -3.39 6.65 8.22
CA SER A 76 -4.48 7.59 8.45
C SER A 76 -4.81 8.38 7.19
N GLU A 77 -6.08 8.41 6.83
CA GLU A 77 -6.59 9.21 5.71
C GLU A 77 -6.56 10.71 6.03
N ASP A 78 -6.63 11.12 7.29
CA ASP A 78 -6.49 12.52 7.63
C ASP A 78 -5.01 12.97 7.61
N ALA A 79 -4.12 12.12 8.10
CA ALA A 79 -2.69 12.43 8.24
C ALA A 79 -2.00 12.78 6.92
N HIS A 80 -2.45 12.21 5.81
CA HIS A 80 -1.75 12.36 4.53
C HIS A 80 -1.82 13.77 3.92
N HIS A 81 -2.75 14.60 4.41
CA HIS A 81 -2.88 16.01 4.03
C HIS A 81 -1.96 16.94 4.81
N HIS A 82 -1.42 16.49 5.96
CA HIS A 82 -0.69 17.35 6.88
C HIS A 82 0.74 16.88 7.14
N TYR A 83 0.97 15.58 7.03
CA TYR A 83 2.25 14.96 7.32
C TYR A 83 2.94 14.46 6.06
N ALA A 84 4.24 14.72 6.00
CA ALA A 84 5.09 14.28 4.92
C ALA A 84 5.76 12.95 5.23
N ARG A 85 6.12 12.23 4.17
CA ARG A 85 6.89 10.99 4.24
C ARG A 85 8.09 11.07 3.33
N MET A 86 9.09 10.24 3.64
CA MET A 86 10.26 10.07 2.79
C MET A 86 10.53 8.58 2.59
N HIS A 87 10.96 8.21 1.39
CA HIS A 87 11.59 6.91 1.15
C HIS A 87 13.06 7.07 0.78
N VAL A 88 13.89 6.10 1.17
CA VAL A 88 15.30 6.01 0.77
C VAL A 88 15.59 4.72 0.01
N ALA A 89 16.24 4.85 -1.15
CA ALA A 89 16.52 3.76 -2.08
C ALA A 89 17.86 3.08 -1.75
N VAL A 90 17.88 2.27 -0.68
CA VAL A 90 19.10 1.58 -0.19
C VAL A 90 19.10 0.06 -0.43
N ALA A 91 17.99 -0.49 -0.95
CA ALA A 91 17.78 -1.93 -1.03
C ALA A 91 17.68 -2.43 -2.49
N PRO A 92 18.77 -2.52 -3.27
CA PRO A 92 18.72 -2.86 -4.70
C PRO A 92 18.38 -4.32 -5.00
N ALA A 93 18.81 -5.27 -4.16
CA ALA A 93 18.58 -6.69 -4.42
C ALA A 93 17.14 -7.11 -4.07
N CYS A 94 16.64 -8.17 -4.71
CA CYS A 94 15.36 -8.77 -4.33
C CYS A 94 15.42 -10.29 -4.55
N ASN A 95 14.73 -11.02 -3.68
CA ASN A 95 14.76 -12.47 -3.53
C ASN A 95 13.56 -13.18 -4.16
N ILE A 96 12.59 -12.47 -4.75
CA ILE A 96 11.49 -13.06 -5.54
C ILE A 96 11.26 -12.30 -6.84
N GLN A 97 10.84 -12.96 -7.91
CA GLN A 97 10.45 -12.28 -9.15
C GLN A 97 8.94 -12.37 -9.36
N CYS A 98 8.26 -11.24 -9.21
CA CYS A 98 6.86 -11.09 -9.61
C CYS A 98 6.74 -10.92 -11.13
N ASN A 99 5.69 -11.46 -11.72
CA ASN A 99 5.43 -11.32 -13.16
C ASN A 99 5.01 -9.90 -13.57
N TYR A 100 4.58 -9.07 -12.61
CA TYR A 100 4.31 -7.65 -12.80
C TYR A 100 5.50 -6.73 -12.45
N CYS A 101 6.69 -7.28 -12.20
CA CYS A 101 7.89 -6.51 -11.86
C CYS A 101 8.93 -6.59 -12.97
N ASN A 102 9.64 -5.48 -13.18
CA ASN A 102 10.85 -5.42 -14.00
C ASN A 102 12.00 -4.85 -13.16
N ARG A 103 13.09 -5.60 -13.03
CA ARG A 103 14.24 -5.29 -12.15
C ARG A 103 15.02 -4.05 -12.54
N LYS A 104 14.78 -3.50 -13.73
CA LYS A 104 15.35 -2.22 -14.15
C LYS A 104 14.74 -1.04 -13.41
N TYR A 105 13.58 -1.24 -12.78
CA TYR A 105 12.80 -0.22 -12.10
C TYR A 105 12.63 -0.57 -10.61
N ASP A 106 12.20 0.41 -9.84
CA ASP A 106 11.81 0.27 -8.45
C ASP A 106 10.71 -0.78 -8.27
N CYS A 107 10.64 -1.34 -7.05
CA CYS A 107 9.73 -2.40 -6.69
C CYS A 107 8.28 -2.00 -6.94
N ALA A 108 7.60 -2.71 -7.85
CA ALA A 108 6.22 -2.47 -8.24
C ALA A 108 5.20 -2.66 -7.10
N ASN A 109 5.62 -3.26 -5.97
CA ASN A 109 4.78 -3.48 -4.80
C ASN A 109 4.54 -2.20 -3.98
N GLU A 110 5.43 -1.22 -4.07
CA GLU A 110 5.29 0.05 -3.34
C GLU A 110 5.34 1.25 -4.28
N SER A 111 6.05 1.12 -5.40
CA SER A 111 6.24 2.15 -6.39
C SER A 111 5.47 1.87 -7.67
N ARG A 112 5.01 2.94 -8.32
CA ARG A 112 4.51 2.86 -9.68
C ARG A 112 5.58 2.25 -10.62
N PRO A 113 5.21 1.37 -11.57
CA PRO A 113 6.17 0.81 -12.52
C PRO A 113 6.89 1.86 -13.36
N GLY A 114 8.08 1.52 -13.85
CA GLY A 114 8.86 2.39 -14.75
C GLY A 114 9.69 3.47 -14.04
N VAL A 115 9.64 3.55 -12.71
CA VAL A 115 10.44 4.50 -11.92
C VAL A 115 11.82 3.92 -11.64
N VAL A 116 12.86 4.73 -11.77
CA VAL A 116 14.21 4.40 -11.31
C VAL A 116 14.58 5.39 -10.21
N SER A 117 14.97 4.88 -9.05
CA SER A 117 15.56 5.69 -7.98
C SER A 117 17.08 5.66 -8.03
N GLU A 118 17.71 6.79 -7.67
CA GLU A 118 19.16 6.84 -7.44
C GLU A 118 19.51 6.03 -6.19
N LEU A 119 20.38 5.03 -6.34
CA LEU A 119 20.81 4.19 -5.22
C LEU A 119 21.68 4.98 -4.24
N LEU A 120 21.38 4.81 -2.95
CA LEU A 120 22.07 5.45 -1.86
C LEU A 120 22.84 4.42 -1.02
N THR A 121 23.99 4.82 -0.48
CA THR A 121 24.59 4.12 0.65
C THR A 121 23.81 4.41 1.94
N PRO A 122 23.97 3.61 3.00
CA PRO A 122 23.30 3.89 4.27
C PRO A 122 23.62 5.27 4.85
N GLU A 123 24.88 5.71 4.73
CA GLU A 123 25.34 7.02 5.19
C GLU A 123 24.75 8.17 4.35
N GLU A 124 24.69 8.02 3.02
CA GLU A 124 24.05 8.99 2.13
C GLU A 124 22.54 9.09 2.41
N ALA A 125 21.88 7.96 2.65
CA ALA A 125 20.46 7.92 2.97
C ALA A 125 20.15 8.60 4.31
N ALA A 126 20.96 8.35 5.34
CA ALA A 126 20.82 9.02 6.63
C ALA A 126 21.09 10.53 6.51
N HIS A 127 22.09 10.93 5.73
CA HIS A 127 22.36 12.35 5.45
C HIS A 127 21.16 13.02 4.76
N LYS A 128 20.64 12.40 3.69
CA LYS A 128 19.47 12.87 2.96
C LYS A 128 18.25 13.03 3.88
N ALA A 129 18.01 12.04 4.74
CA ALA A 129 16.91 12.06 5.69
C ALA A 129 16.95 13.27 6.62
N LEU A 130 18.13 13.56 7.18
CA LEU A 130 18.30 14.69 8.10
C LEU A 130 18.17 16.05 7.41
N VAL A 131 18.75 16.20 6.21
CA VAL A 131 18.59 17.42 5.39
C VAL A 131 17.11 17.68 5.09
N ILE A 132 16.38 16.64 4.68
CA ILE A 132 14.96 16.79 4.34
C ILE A 132 14.12 17.04 5.59
N ALA A 133 14.40 16.36 6.70
CA ALA A 133 13.65 16.55 7.94
C ALA A 133 13.78 17.98 8.50
N GLY A 134 14.92 18.64 8.28
CA GLY A 134 15.12 20.05 8.60
C GLY A 134 14.34 20.98 7.67
N LYS A 135 14.37 20.74 6.36
CA LYS A 135 13.67 21.57 5.37
C LYS A 135 12.16 21.32 5.28
N ILE A 136 11.70 20.15 5.71
CA ILE A 136 10.30 19.74 5.73
C ILE A 136 9.97 19.26 7.15
N PRO A 137 9.73 20.19 8.10
CA PRO A 137 9.41 19.84 9.48
C PRO A 137 8.16 18.95 9.61
N GLN A 138 7.24 18.97 8.63
CA GLN A 138 6.07 18.10 8.56
C GLN A 138 6.41 16.61 8.35
N MET A 139 7.66 16.27 8.00
CA MET A 139 8.05 14.89 7.75
C MET A 139 8.04 14.07 9.03
N THR A 140 7.15 13.08 9.15
CA THR A 140 7.00 12.24 10.34
C THR A 140 7.41 10.79 10.11
N VAL A 141 7.50 10.37 8.84
CA VAL A 141 7.73 8.97 8.48
C VAL A 141 8.89 8.85 7.51
N LEU A 142 9.82 7.93 7.81
CA LEU A 142 10.83 7.47 6.88
C LEU A 142 10.67 5.97 6.60
N GLY A 143 10.56 5.63 5.32
CA GLY A 143 10.38 4.27 4.84
C GLY A 143 11.55 3.75 4.01
N ILE A 144 11.84 2.46 4.10
CA ILE A 144 12.66 1.74 3.11
C ILE A 144 11.74 0.81 2.33
N ALA A 145 11.61 1.05 1.02
CA ALA A 145 10.62 0.39 0.16
C ALA A 145 11.20 -0.19 -1.15
N GLY A 146 12.50 -0.06 -1.40
CA GLY A 146 13.12 -0.56 -2.63
C GLY A 146 14.52 0.02 -2.90
N PRO A 147 15.03 -0.10 -4.15
CA PRO A 147 14.33 -0.54 -5.38
C PRO A 147 13.95 -2.03 -5.48
N GLY A 148 14.55 -2.89 -4.65
CA GLY A 148 14.27 -4.32 -4.53
C GLY A 148 13.45 -4.66 -3.28
N ASP A 149 13.87 -5.69 -2.54
CA ASP A 149 13.27 -6.03 -1.24
C ASP A 149 14.23 -5.63 -0.10
N PRO A 150 13.79 -4.78 0.84
CA PRO A 150 14.61 -4.36 1.97
C PRO A 150 15.21 -5.48 2.82
N LEU A 151 14.47 -6.58 3.02
CA LEU A 151 14.95 -7.74 3.80
C LEU A 151 15.81 -8.72 2.98
N ALA A 152 15.88 -8.53 1.66
CA ALA A 152 16.95 -9.10 0.83
C ALA A 152 18.26 -8.29 0.91
N ASN A 153 18.24 -7.10 1.52
CA ASN A 153 19.40 -6.23 1.73
C ASN A 153 19.57 -5.85 3.22
N PRO A 154 19.52 -6.82 4.15
CA PRO A 154 19.35 -6.56 5.58
C PRO A 154 20.44 -5.65 6.15
N GLU A 155 21.71 -5.87 5.77
CA GLU A 155 22.84 -5.06 6.26
C GLU A 155 22.66 -3.57 5.94
N LYS A 156 22.32 -3.24 4.69
CA LYS A 156 22.12 -1.84 4.27
C LYS A 156 20.87 -1.25 4.91
N THR A 157 19.76 -2.00 4.87
CA THR A 157 18.47 -1.57 5.42
C THR A 157 18.57 -1.22 6.90
N PHE A 158 19.11 -2.12 7.72
CA PHE A 158 19.20 -1.90 9.17
C PHE A 158 20.26 -0.86 9.53
N ARG A 159 21.40 -0.81 8.82
CA ARG A 159 22.39 0.25 9.02
C ARG A 159 21.81 1.64 8.77
N THR A 160 20.99 1.80 7.73
CA THR A 160 20.30 3.07 7.45
C THR A 160 19.36 3.46 8.59
N PHE A 161 18.55 2.51 9.09
CA PHE A 161 17.65 2.78 10.21
C PHE A 161 18.39 3.12 11.50
N GLU A 162 19.48 2.43 11.83
CA GLU A 162 20.32 2.72 13.00
C GLU A 162 20.85 4.15 12.96
N LEU A 163 21.38 4.58 11.82
CA LEU A 163 21.91 5.93 11.63
C LEU A 163 20.86 7.04 11.78
N ILE A 164 19.61 6.74 11.40
CA ILE A 164 18.51 7.70 11.44
C ILE A 164 17.91 7.73 12.85
N ALA A 165 17.69 6.57 13.47
CA ALA A 165 17.13 6.46 14.82
C ALA A 165 18.00 7.19 15.86
N ASP A 166 19.33 7.18 15.69
CA ASP A 166 20.27 7.89 16.56
C ASP A 166 20.13 9.42 16.48
N LYS A 167 19.82 9.97 15.29
CA LYS A 167 19.86 11.41 15.02
C LYS A 167 18.49 12.08 14.91
N ALA A 168 17.45 11.31 14.63
CA ALA A 168 16.10 11.78 14.35
C ALA A 168 15.04 10.91 15.06
N PRO A 169 14.99 10.93 16.41
CA PRO A 169 14.20 10.00 17.20
C PRO A 169 12.68 10.21 17.10
N ASP A 170 12.20 11.39 16.68
CA ASP A 170 10.78 11.69 16.43
C ASP A 170 10.27 11.17 15.09
N ILE A 171 11.16 10.71 14.19
CA ILE A 171 10.77 10.16 12.89
C ILE A 171 10.42 8.67 13.04
N LYS A 172 9.18 8.33 12.71
CA LYS A 172 8.71 6.95 12.70
C LYS A 172 9.32 6.19 11.53
N LEU A 173 9.95 5.06 11.82
CA LEU A 173 10.56 4.19 10.82
C LEU A 173 9.56 3.17 10.29
N CYS A 174 9.61 2.94 8.97
CA CYS A 174 8.70 2.04 8.27
C CYS A 174 9.45 1.15 7.28
N LEU A 175 8.97 -0.07 7.12
CA LEU A 175 9.59 -1.07 6.23
C LEU A 175 8.54 -1.66 5.30
N SER A 176 8.82 -1.78 4.01
CA SER A 176 8.03 -2.65 3.13
C SER A 176 8.84 -3.89 2.75
N THR A 177 8.17 -5.03 2.62
CA THR A 177 8.80 -6.28 2.21
C THR A 177 7.81 -7.18 1.48
N ASN A 178 8.33 -8.10 0.67
CA ASN A 178 7.56 -9.23 0.17
C ASN A 178 7.32 -10.31 1.23
N GLY A 179 7.97 -10.25 2.40
CA GLY A 179 7.71 -11.14 3.53
C GLY A 179 8.54 -12.42 3.58
N LEU A 180 9.28 -12.79 2.52
CA LEU A 180 10.03 -14.06 2.47
C LEU A 180 11.05 -14.22 3.61
N MET A 181 11.70 -13.13 4.00
CA MET A 181 12.77 -13.11 5.01
C MET A 181 12.33 -12.47 6.32
N LEU A 182 11.04 -12.15 6.46
CA LEU A 182 10.54 -11.30 7.56
C LEU A 182 10.83 -11.90 8.94
N THR A 183 10.54 -13.18 9.10
CA THR A 183 10.73 -13.90 10.38
C THR A 183 12.18 -13.90 10.87
N GLU A 184 13.15 -13.86 9.97
CA GLU A 184 14.58 -13.82 10.33
C GLU A 184 15.01 -12.48 10.96
N TYR A 185 14.23 -11.42 10.78
CA TYR A 185 14.60 -10.06 11.19
C TYR A 185 13.61 -9.39 12.14
N ILE A 186 12.58 -10.10 12.64
CA ILE A 186 11.59 -9.54 13.57
C ILE A 186 12.25 -8.91 14.79
N ASP A 187 13.24 -9.56 15.39
CA ASP A 187 13.93 -9.02 16.57
C ASP A 187 14.68 -7.71 16.27
N ARG A 188 15.29 -7.58 15.09
CA ARG A 188 15.93 -6.33 14.66
C ARG A 188 14.91 -5.23 14.39
N ILE A 189 13.78 -5.57 13.80
CA ILE A 189 12.67 -4.63 13.56
C ILE A 189 12.14 -4.09 14.90
N LYS A 190 11.97 -4.96 15.90
CA LYS A 190 11.58 -4.56 17.27
C LYS A 190 12.65 -3.71 17.94
N GLN A 191 13.92 -4.11 17.86
CA GLN A 191 15.04 -3.38 18.48
C GLN A 191 15.15 -1.93 17.99
N LEU A 192 14.83 -1.68 16.72
CA LEU A 192 14.87 -0.37 16.10
C LEU A 192 13.55 0.41 16.21
N ASN A 193 12.58 -0.10 16.97
CA ASN A 193 11.24 0.48 17.13
C ASN A 193 10.57 0.80 15.78
N ILE A 194 10.72 -0.10 14.79
CA ILE A 194 10.04 0.04 13.51
C ILE A 194 8.56 -0.30 13.73
N ASP A 195 7.74 0.74 13.85
CA ASP A 195 6.33 0.63 14.23
C ASP A 195 5.43 0.00 13.16
N HIS A 196 5.79 0.19 11.88
CA HIS A 196 4.93 -0.15 10.75
C HIS A 196 5.70 -0.98 9.72
N VAL A 197 5.18 -2.18 9.46
CA VAL A 197 5.69 -3.06 8.41
C VAL A 197 4.60 -3.27 7.37
N THR A 198 4.95 -3.11 6.09
CA THR A 198 4.07 -3.44 4.97
C THR A 198 4.52 -4.75 4.36
N ILE A 199 3.62 -5.74 4.27
CA ILE A 199 3.85 -6.99 3.56
C ILE A 199 3.07 -6.96 2.25
N THR A 200 3.72 -7.29 1.14
CA THR A 200 2.97 -7.56 -0.11
C THR A 200 2.55 -9.01 -0.17
N PHE A 201 1.25 -9.27 -0.11
CA PHE A 201 0.67 -10.62 -0.02
C PHE A 201 -0.49 -10.75 -1.00
N ASN A 202 -0.30 -11.43 -2.14
CA ASN A 202 -1.25 -11.39 -3.26
C ASN A 202 -2.26 -12.55 -3.29
N THR A 203 -2.01 -13.61 -2.54
CA THR A 203 -2.80 -14.86 -2.56
C THR A 203 -2.47 -15.68 -1.32
N ILE A 204 -3.38 -16.54 -0.88
CA ILE A 204 -3.12 -17.62 0.09
C ILE A 204 -3.07 -19.01 -0.57
N ASP A 205 -3.28 -19.07 -1.88
CA ASP A 205 -3.28 -20.31 -2.68
C ASP A 205 -1.97 -20.42 -3.49
N PRO A 206 -1.18 -21.50 -3.31
CA PRO A 206 0.02 -21.78 -4.09
C PRO A 206 -0.18 -21.88 -5.61
N GLU A 207 -1.34 -22.33 -6.09
CA GLU A 207 -1.62 -22.44 -7.53
C GLU A 207 -1.78 -21.06 -8.16
N ILE A 208 -2.53 -20.16 -7.51
CA ILE A 208 -2.61 -18.75 -7.88
C ILE A 208 -1.21 -18.12 -7.74
N GLY A 209 -0.47 -18.43 -6.67
CA GLY A 209 0.87 -17.91 -6.44
C GLY A 209 1.85 -18.27 -7.56
N ALA A 210 1.77 -19.48 -8.10
CA ALA A 210 2.61 -19.94 -9.21
C ALA A 210 2.40 -19.14 -10.50
N GLN A 211 1.22 -18.54 -10.68
CA GLN A 211 0.91 -17.66 -11.81
C GLN A 211 1.44 -16.23 -11.59
N ILE A 212 1.62 -15.82 -10.34
CA ILE A 212 2.06 -14.46 -9.97
C ILE A 212 3.59 -14.37 -9.87
N TYR A 213 4.25 -15.40 -9.34
CA TYR A 213 5.68 -15.40 -9.05
C TYR A 213 6.47 -16.33 -9.98
N SER A 214 7.36 -15.77 -10.80
CA SER A 214 8.22 -16.53 -11.73
C SER A 214 9.24 -17.41 -11.02
N TRP A 215 9.80 -16.91 -9.91
CA TRP A 215 10.74 -17.65 -9.07
C TRP A 215 10.87 -17.03 -7.67
N VAL A 216 11.27 -17.85 -6.71
CA VAL A 216 11.59 -17.49 -5.32
C VAL A 216 13.00 -18.00 -5.01
N HIS A 217 13.88 -17.15 -4.49
CA HIS A 217 15.24 -17.50 -4.11
C HIS A 217 15.36 -17.54 -2.58
N TYR A 218 15.42 -18.75 -2.02
CA TYR A 218 15.43 -18.99 -0.58
C TYR A 218 16.51 -20.01 -0.22
N LYS A 219 17.26 -19.76 0.86
CA LYS A 219 18.36 -20.63 1.34
C LYS A 219 19.32 -21.07 0.22
N ARG A 220 19.78 -20.10 -0.59
CA ARG A 220 20.73 -20.30 -1.72
C ARG A 220 20.22 -21.21 -2.85
N LYS A 221 18.92 -21.51 -2.91
CA LYS A 221 18.28 -22.25 -4.00
C LYS A 221 17.17 -21.41 -4.64
N ARG A 222 17.03 -21.51 -5.97
CA ARG A 222 15.92 -20.92 -6.72
C ARG A 222 14.82 -21.96 -6.95
N TYR A 223 13.61 -21.61 -6.55
CA TYR A 223 12.40 -22.40 -6.68
C TYR A 223 11.46 -21.75 -7.70
N ARG A 224 10.65 -22.55 -8.39
CA ARG A 224 9.71 -22.10 -9.45
C ARG A 224 8.37 -22.81 -9.31
N GLY A 225 7.34 -22.26 -9.95
CA GLY A 225 5.99 -22.82 -9.92
C GLY A 225 5.44 -22.94 -8.50
N ILE A 226 4.62 -23.96 -8.28
CA ILE A 226 3.92 -24.20 -7.01
C ILE A 226 4.90 -24.36 -5.84
N GLU A 227 6.05 -25.03 -6.04
CA GLU A 227 7.06 -25.20 -4.97
C GLU A 227 7.58 -23.85 -4.47
N GLY A 228 7.92 -22.93 -5.40
CA GLY A 228 8.38 -21.59 -5.05
C GLY A 228 7.29 -20.75 -4.40
N ALA A 229 6.07 -20.79 -4.95
CA ALA A 229 4.92 -20.09 -4.39
C ALA A 229 4.64 -20.56 -2.95
N LYS A 230 4.58 -21.87 -2.71
CA LYS A 230 4.35 -22.44 -1.39
C LYS A 230 5.34 -21.95 -0.34
N ILE A 231 6.64 -21.94 -0.67
CA ILE A 231 7.68 -21.43 0.25
C ILE A 231 7.44 -19.96 0.61
N LEU A 232 7.14 -19.12 -0.38
CA LEU A 232 6.87 -17.70 -0.14
C LEU A 232 5.64 -17.51 0.74
N LEU A 233 4.55 -18.21 0.44
CA LEU A 233 3.29 -18.11 1.16
C LEU A 233 3.45 -18.55 2.62
N GLU A 234 4.09 -19.70 2.87
CA GLU A 234 4.39 -20.17 4.22
C GLU A 234 5.16 -19.11 5.02
N LYS A 235 6.19 -18.50 4.43
CA LYS A 235 7.00 -17.46 5.09
C LYS A 235 6.25 -16.15 5.32
N GLN A 236 5.39 -15.74 4.39
CA GLN A 236 4.53 -14.57 4.55
C GLN A 236 3.52 -14.77 5.68
N MET A 237 2.92 -15.96 5.76
CA MET A 237 1.97 -16.33 6.82
C MET A 237 2.63 -16.36 8.20
N GLU A 238 3.80 -16.99 8.31
CA GLU A 238 4.62 -16.94 9.53
C GLU A 238 5.00 -15.49 9.90
N GLY A 239 5.34 -14.67 8.89
CA GLY A 239 5.70 -13.27 9.07
C GLY A 239 4.55 -12.42 9.62
N LEU A 240 3.32 -12.61 9.14
CA LEU A 240 2.14 -11.93 9.68
C LEU A 240 1.93 -12.26 11.16
N GLN A 241 2.01 -13.55 11.49
CA GLN A 241 1.87 -14.01 12.87
C GLN A 241 2.97 -13.42 13.77
N ALA A 242 4.22 -13.39 13.30
CA ALA A 242 5.33 -12.84 14.05
C ALA A 242 5.22 -11.31 14.27
N LEU A 243 4.69 -10.55 13.30
CA LEU A 243 4.40 -9.13 13.49
C LEU A 243 3.31 -8.91 14.55
N LYS A 244 2.25 -9.72 14.53
CA LYS A 244 1.18 -9.69 15.52
C LYS A 244 1.71 -9.96 16.93
N GLU A 245 2.52 -11.00 17.09
CA GLU A 245 3.16 -11.36 18.38
C GLU A 245 4.15 -10.29 18.86
N ALA A 246 4.75 -9.55 17.93
CA ALA A 246 5.68 -8.47 18.22
C ALA A 246 5.01 -7.10 18.52
N ASP A 247 3.68 -6.98 18.44
CA ASP A 247 2.93 -5.71 18.53
C ASP A 247 3.39 -4.66 17.47
N ILE A 248 3.73 -5.14 16.28
CA ILE A 248 4.11 -4.30 15.12
C ILE A 248 2.90 -4.17 14.19
N LEU A 249 2.57 -2.95 13.79
CA LEU A 249 1.42 -2.71 12.91
C LEU A 249 1.73 -3.20 11.50
N CYS A 250 0.93 -4.14 11.02
CA CYS A 250 1.05 -4.70 9.69
C CYS A 250 0.04 -4.07 8.73
N LYS A 251 0.53 -3.45 7.66
CA LYS A 251 -0.25 -3.15 6.45
C LYS A 251 0.00 -4.26 5.43
N VAL A 252 -1.04 -4.70 4.74
CA VAL A 252 -0.91 -5.63 3.63
C VAL A 252 -1.19 -4.90 2.33
N ASN A 253 -0.29 -5.03 1.36
CA ASN A 253 -0.52 -4.65 -0.02
C ASN A 253 -0.89 -5.90 -0.83
N SER A 254 -1.91 -5.80 -1.68
CA SER A 254 -2.22 -6.84 -2.66
C SER A 254 -2.43 -6.20 -4.02
N VAL A 255 -1.81 -6.76 -5.06
CA VAL A 255 -2.03 -6.35 -6.45
C VAL A 255 -3.19 -7.16 -7.00
N MET A 256 -4.26 -6.48 -7.42
CA MET A 256 -5.41 -7.07 -8.08
C MET A 256 -5.08 -7.35 -9.55
N ILE A 257 -5.09 -8.63 -9.90
CA ILE A 257 -4.78 -9.15 -11.23
C ILE A 257 -6.03 -9.85 -11.77
N PRO A 258 -6.75 -9.22 -12.72
CA PRO A 258 -7.98 -9.77 -13.28
C PRO A 258 -7.80 -11.18 -13.84
N GLY A 259 -8.70 -12.08 -13.48
CA GLY A 259 -8.69 -13.49 -13.88
C GLY A 259 -7.64 -14.37 -13.18
N ILE A 260 -6.82 -13.82 -12.28
CA ILE A 260 -5.81 -14.59 -11.52
C ILE A 260 -6.16 -14.61 -10.03
N ASN A 261 -6.32 -13.44 -9.39
CA ASN A 261 -6.60 -13.36 -7.95
C ASN A 261 -7.75 -12.42 -7.58
N ASP A 262 -8.38 -11.76 -8.55
CA ASP A 262 -9.47 -10.79 -8.34
C ASP A 262 -10.60 -11.33 -7.44
N GLN A 263 -11.08 -12.54 -7.69
CA GLN A 263 -12.10 -13.19 -6.86
C GLN A 263 -11.53 -13.71 -5.54
N HIS A 264 -10.24 -14.07 -5.52
CA HIS A 264 -9.54 -14.63 -4.36
C HIS A 264 -9.21 -13.59 -3.28
N LEU A 265 -9.14 -12.31 -3.65
CA LEU A 265 -8.74 -11.25 -2.72
C LEU A 265 -9.67 -11.11 -1.51
N VAL A 266 -10.93 -11.54 -1.60
CA VAL A 266 -11.86 -11.57 -0.47
C VAL A 266 -11.40 -12.59 0.59
N GLU A 267 -10.92 -13.76 0.15
CA GLU A 267 -10.37 -14.79 1.04
C GLU A 267 -9.03 -14.34 1.64
N VAL A 268 -8.17 -13.73 0.82
CA VAL A 268 -6.92 -13.11 1.31
C VAL A 268 -7.22 -12.07 2.39
N ASN A 269 -8.20 -11.19 2.14
CA ASN A 269 -8.63 -10.15 3.10
C ASN A 269 -9.13 -10.76 4.41
N LYS A 270 -9.92 -11.83 4.35
CA LYS A 270 -10.37 -12.57 5.54
C LYS A 270 -9.18 -13.15 6.30
N TYR A 271 -8.27 -13.81 5.60
CA TYR A 271 -7.10 -14.46 6.20
C TYR A 271 -6.21 -13.45 6.92
N ILE A 272 -5.76 -12.40 6.24
CA ILE A 272 -4.80 -11.44 6.83
C ILE A 272 -5.39 -10.72 8.05
N ARG A 273 -6.71 -10.45 8.05
CA ARG A 273 -7.42 -9.88 9.19
C ARG A 273 -7.36 -10.79 10.41
N GLU A 274 -7.68 -12.06 10.25
CA GLU A 274 -7.63 -13.06 11.33
C GLU A 274 -6.20 -13.20 11.90
N HIS A 275 -5.19 -12.93 11.08
CA HIS A 275 -3.78 -12.98 11.41
C HIS A 275 -3.16 -11.62 11.79
N GLY A 276 -3.98 -10.61 12.11
CA GLY A 276 -3.51 -9.36 12.74
C GLY A 276 -3.07 -8.25 11.79
N ALA A 277 -3.38 -8.34 10.49
CA ALA A 277 -3.24 -7.19 9.61
C ALA A 277 -4.19 -6.06 10.02
N PHE A 278 -3.67 -4.84 10.11
CA PHE A 278 -4.42 -3.66 10.51
C PHE A 278 -5.12 -2.98 9.32
N LEU A 279 -4.43 -2.94 8.17
CA LEU A 279 -4.87 -2.22 6.98
C LEU A 279 -4.62 -3.06 5.74
N HIS A 280 -5.61 -3.13 4.85
CA HIS A 280 -5.43 -3.69 3.51
C HIS A 280 -5.34 -2.56 2.49
N ASN A 281 -4.41 -2.67 1.55
CA ASN A 281 -4.28 -1.79 0.41
C ASN A 281 -4.30 -2.63 -0.87
N ILE A 282 -5.49 -2.76 -1.47
CA ILE A 282 -5.68 -3.44 -2.74
C ILE A 282 -5.41 -2.44 -3.87
N MET A 283 -4.35 -2.70 -4.63
CA MET A 283 -3.87 -1.83 -5.70
C MET A 283 -4.14 -2.46 -7.07
N PRO A 284 -4.38 -1.66 -8.12
CA PRO A 284 -4.56 -2.20 -9.46
C PRO A 284 -3.23 -2.73 -10.03
N LEU A 285 -3.29 -3.82 -10.79
CA LEU A 285 -2.19 -4.20 -11.69
C LEU A 285 -1.97 -3.10 -12.73
N ILE A 286 -0.72 -2.65 -12.85
CA ILE A 286 -0.25 -1.80 -13.94
C ILE A 286 0.63 -2.66 -14.86
N SER A 287 0.14 -2.93 -16.06
CA SER A 287 0.73 -3.89 -17.00
C SER A 287 0.81 -3.34 -18.43
N ALA A 288 0.99 -2.04 -18.60
CA ALA A 288 1.28 -1.50 -19.93
C ALA A 288 2.59 -2.12 -20.48
N PRO A 289 2.64 -2.54 -21.76
CA PRO A 289 3.82 -3.19 -22.35
C PRO A 289 5.11 -2.38 -22.24
N GLU A 290 5.00 -1.05 -22.23
CA GLU A 290 6.10 -0.09 -22.06
C GLU A 290 6.90 -0.29 -20.77
N HIS A 291 6.31 -0.89 -19.73
CA HIS A 291 7.02 -1.20 -18.48
C HIS A 291 7.90 -2.46 -18.59
N GLY A 292 7.76 -3.25 -19.67
CA GLY A 292 8.58 -4.44 -19.94
C GLY A 292 8.45 -5.54 -18.89
N THR A 293 7.34 -5.61 -18.17
CA THR A 293 7.04 -6.69 -17.22
C THR A 293 6.57 -7.94 -17.97
N HIS A 294 6.65 -9.13 -17.35
CA HIS A 294 6.14 -10.35 -18.01
C HIS A 294 4.66 -10.19 -18.37
N PHE A 295 3.83 -9.75 -17.42
CA PHE A 295 2.41 -9.49 -17.65
C PHE A 295 2.14 -8.42 -18.72
N GLY A 296 2.95 -7.36 -18.77
CA GLY A 296 2.78 -6.36 -19.83
C GLY A 296 3.16 -6.89 -21.22
N LEU A 297 4.21 -7.71 -21.30
CA LEU A 297 4.64 -8.32 -22.56
C LEU A 297 3.73 -9.46 -23.03
N THR A 298 3.02 -10.13 -22.13
CA THR A 298 2.06 -11.20 -22.45
C THR A 298 0.62 -10.72 -22.57
N GLY A 299 0.36 -9.40 -22.46
CA GLY A 299 -0.97 -8.83 -22.66
C GLY A 299 -1.96 -9.03 -21.51
N GLN A 300 -1.49 -9.34 -20.30
CA GLN A 300 -2.35 -9.38 -19.11
C GLN A 300 -2.86 -7.96 -18.83
N ARG A 301 -4.18 -7.77 -18.82
CA ARG A 301 -4.76 -6.45 -18.52
C ARG A 301 -4.75 -6.12 -17.02
N GLY A 302 -4.75 -4.83 -16.70
CA GLY A 302 -5.08 -4.32 -15.36
C GLY A 302 -6.60 -4.23 -15.13
N PRO A 303 -7.07 -4.13 -13.86
CA PRO A 303 -8.49 -4.00 -13.54
C PRO A 303 -9.05 -2.63 -13.94
N SER A 304 -10.34 -2.56 -14.26
CA SER A 304 -11.05 -1.29 -14.41
C SER A 304 -11.29 -0.63 -13.04
N PRO A 305 -11.53 0.69 -12.98
CA PRO A 305 -11.86 1.37 -11.72
C PRO A 305 -13.07 0.77 -11.00
N LYS A 306 -14.06 0.29 -11.77
CA LYS A 306 -15.27 -0.36 -11.24
C LYS A 306 -14.94 -1.70 -10.58
N GLU A 307 -14.17 -2.55 -11.26
CA GLU A 307 -13.75 -3.86 -10.72
C GLU A 307 -12.91 -3.69 -9.45
N LEU A 308 -11.97 -2.73 -9.44
CA LEU A 308 -11.16 -2.44 -8.26
C LEU A 308 -12.03 -1.99 -7.09
N LYS A 309 -12.97 -1.06 -7.33
CA LYS A 309 -13.88 -0.57 -6.30
C LYS A 309 -14.73 -1.70 -5.74
N GLU A 310 -15.26 -2.57 -6.59
CA GLU A 310 -16.10 -3.71 -6.20
C GLU A 310 -15.34 -4.67 -5.28
N VAL A 311 -14.11 -5.06 -5.64
CA VAL A 311 -13.27 -5.90 -4.78
C VAL A 311 -12.93 -5.19 -3.46
N GLN A 312 -12.61 -3.90 -3.50
CA GLN A 312 -12.34 -3.12 -2.29
C GLN A 312 -13.57 -3.02 -1.38
N ASP A 313 -14.77 -2.81 -1.93
CA ASP A 313 -16.02 -2.73 -1.16
C ASP A 313 -16.37 -4.10 -0.53
N ASN A 314 -16.21 -5.19 -1.29
CA ASN A 314 -16.38 -6.56 -0.79
C ASN A 314 -15.39 -6.91 0.35
N CYS A 315 -14.24 -6.24 0.40
CA CYS A 315 -13.24 -6.42 1.44
C CYS A 315 -13.38 -5.44 2.63
N ALA A 316 -13.97 -4.25 2.42
CA ALA A 316 -13.95 -3.14 3.37
C ALA A 316 -14.79 -3.36 4.64
N GLY A 317 -15.74 -4.30 4.65
CA GLY A 317 -16.72 -4.44 5.74
C GLY A 317 -16.11 -4.57 7.14
N ASN A 318 -15.10 -5.42 7.30
CA ASN A 318 -14.56 -5.81 8.61
C ASN A 318 -13.06 -5.52 8.77
N MET A 319 -12.42 -4.85 7.81
CA MET A 319 -11.02 -4.44 7.88
C MET A 319 -10.85 -3.10 7.21
N LYS A 320 -10.01 -2.23 7.79
CA LYS A 320 -9.76 -0.92 7.21
C LYS A 320 -9.13 -1.08 5.83
N MET A 321 -9.73 -0.44 4.83
CA MET A 321 -9.26 -0.43 3.45
C MET A 321 -8.58 0.91 3.15
N MET A 322 -7.36 0.88 2.64
CA MET A 322 -6.62 2.06 2.20
C MET A 322 -7.09 2.46 0.79
N ARG A 323 -7.64 3.67 0.65
CA ARG A 323 -8.12 4.19 -0.64
C ARG A 323 -7.30 5.36 -1.17
N HIS A 324 -6.54 6.01 -0.29
CA HIS A 324 -5.70 7.18 -0.59
C HIS A 324 -4.28 6.81 -1.06
N CYS A 325 -4.01 5.52 -1.33
CA CYS A 325 -2.69 5.09 -1.78
C CYS A 325 -2.36 5.65 -3.16
N ARG A 326 -1.14 6.19 -3.31
CA ARG A 326 -0.63 6.78 -4.57
C ARG A 326 0.48 5.97 -5.23
N GLN A 327 0.79 4.77 -4.73
CA GLN A 327 1.93 3.93 -5.17
C GLN A 327 3.24 4.75 -5.27
N CYS A 328 3.70 5.29 -4.14
CA CYS A 328 4.82 6.22 -4.12
C CYS A 328 6.14 5.59 -4.55
N ARG A 329 7.00 6.41 -5.18
CA ARG A 329 8.36 6.02 -5.57
C ARG A 329 9.21 5.58 -4.36
N ALA A 330 10.26 4.80 -4.61
CA ALA A 330 11.21 4.39 -3.58
C ALA A 330 12.11 5.54 -3.07
N ASP A 331 12.05 6.70 -3.72
CA ASP A 331 12.74 7.95 -3.35
C ASP A 331 11.77 9.12 -3.12
N ALA A 332 10.47 8.85 -2.93
CA ALA A 332 9.45 9.88 -2.73
C ALA A 332 9.75 10.76 -1.51
N VAL A 333 9.50 12.07 -1.63
CA VAL A 333 9.69 13.05 -0.54
C VAL A 333 8.49 13.98 -0.51
N GLY A 334 7.87 14.20 0.66
CA GLY A 334 6.81 15.19 0.84
C GLY A 334 5.46 14.58 1.19
N LEU A 335 4.40 15.36 0.99
CA LEU A 335 3.03 14.95 1.25
C LEU A 335 2.52 13.99 0.16
N LEU A 336 1.46 13.24 0.48
CA LEU A 336 0.84 12.35 -0.50
C LEU A 336 0.15 13.17 -1.61
N GLY A 337 0.67 13.08 -2.83
CA GLY A 337 0.21 13.87 -3.98
C GLY A 337 1.11 15.07 -4.31
N GLU A 338 2.02 15.45 -3.40
CA GLU A 338 2.98 16.53 -3.57
C GLU A 338 4.42 16.00 -3.43
N ASP A 339 4.89 15.31 -4.48
CA ASP A 339 6.24 14.76 -4.52
C ASP A 339 7.27 15.86 -4.79
N ARG A 340 8.14 16.12 -3.80
CA ARG A 340 9.22 17.10 -3.81
C ARG A 340 10.59 16.46 -4.05
N SER A 341 10.66 15.19 -4.47
CA SER A 341 11.93 14.47 -4.61
C SER A 341 12.96 15.17 -5.51
N GLN A 342 12.51 15.93 -6.52
CA GLN A 342 13.36 16.66 -7.48
C GLN A 342 14.11 17.86 -6.85
N GLU A 343 13.64 18.36 -5.71
CA GLU A 343 14.34 19.38 -4.94
C GLU A 343 15.58 18.78 -4.23
N PHE A 344 15.62 17.45 -4.05
CA PHE A 344 16.58 16.70 -3.24
C PHE A 344 17.25 15.56 -4.02
N THR A 345 17.71 15.85 -5.24
CA THR A 345 18.56 14.93 -6.02
C THR A 345 19.91 14.72 -5.32
N LYS A 346 20.62 13.64 -5.66
CA LYS A 346 21.86 13.25 -4.97
C LYS A 346 22.88 14.38 -4.85
N ASP A 347 23.19 15.04 -5.95
CA ASP A 347 24.17 16.13 -5.96
C ASP A 347 23.73 17.30 -5.06
N LYS A 348 22.43 17.61 -5.05
CA LYS A 348 21.90 18.74 -4.27
C LYS A 348 21.97 18.48 -2.77
N PHE A 349 21.53 17.31 -2.31
CA PHE A 349 21.41 17.07 -0.87
C PHE A 349 22.78 16.80 -0.23
N LEU A 350 23.76 16.30 -0.97
CA LEU A 350 25.12 16.06 -0.46
C LEU A 350 25.83 17.38 -0.10
N ASP A 351 25.56 18.45 -0.85
CA ASP A 351 26.11 19.79 -0.57
C ASP A 351 25.36 20.52 0.56
N MET A 352 24.19 20.02 0.97
CA MET A 352 23.38 20.64 2.03
C MET A 352 23.85 20.16 3.41
N THR A 353 24.05 21.09 4.32
CA THR A 353 24.32 20.76 5.73
C THR A 353 23.02 20.30 6.41
N PRO A 354 23.01 19.17 7.14
CA PRO A 354 21.84 18.76 7.90
C PRO A 354 21.61 19.69 9.10
N GLU A 355 20.53 20.46 9.05
CA GLU A 355 20.04 21.27 10.17
C GLU A 355 18.83 20.56 10.77
N TYR A 356 19.05 19.75 11.79
CA TYR A 356 17.99 18.99 12.46
C TYR A 356 17.63 19.63 13.80
N ASP A 357 16.49 20.32 13.84
CA ASP A 357 15.98 21.00 15.03
C ASP A 357 14.68 20.33 15.53
N LEU A 358 14.77 19.68 16.69
CA LEU A 358 13.64 19.01 17.33
C LEU A 358 12.56 19.98 17.84
N GLU A 359 12.96 21.14 18.38
CA GLU A 359 12.03 22.10 18.97
C GLU A 359 11.22 22.81 17.89
N GLN A 360 11.88 23.18 16.79
CA GLN A 360 11.21 23.75 15.63
C GLN A 360 10.18 22.76 15.05
N ARG A 361 10.55 21.48 14.93
CA ARG A 361 9.65 20.44 14.42
C ARG A 361 8.44 20.22 15.33
N ALA A 362 8.65 20.16 16.65
CA ALA A 362 7.57 20.07 17.63
C ALA A 362 6.59 21.25 17.51
N THR A 363 7.10 22.47 17.37
CA THR A 363 6.27 23.68 17.18
C THR A 363 5.41 23.59 15.91
N VAL A 364 5.97 23.10 14.81
CA VAL A 364 5.20 22.91 13.56
C VAL A 364 4.12 21.83 13.74
N HIS A 365 4.42 20.73 14.43
CA HIS A 365 3.46 19.66 14.66
C HIS A 365 2.31 20.09 15.58
N GLU A 366 2.60 20.88 16.62
CA GLU A 366 1.57 21.49 17.47
C GLU A 366 0.64 22.41 16.66
N GLY A 367 1.21 23.20 15.74
CA GLY A 367 0.42 24.04 14.84
C GLY A 367 -0.49 23.23 13.92
N ILE A 368 -0.01 22.09 13.39
CA ILE A 368 -0.79 21.17 12.58
C ILE A 368 -1.95 20.56 13.37
N GLU A 369 -1.70 20.09 14.60
CA GLU A 369 -2.77 19.49 15.41
C GLU A 369 -3.84 20.51 15.78
N LYS A 370 -3.47 21.73 16.16
CA LYS A 370 -4.44 22.82 16.39
C LYS A 370 -5.30 23.09 15.16
N PHE A 371 -4.67 23.17 13.98
CA PHE A 371 -5.38 23.39 12.73
C PHE A 371 -6.35 22.23 12.39
N LYS A 372 -5.95 20.98 12.66
CA LYS A 372 -6.82 19.81 12.49
C LYS A 372 -8.03 19.85 13.43
N GLU A 373 -7.82 20.22 14.69
CA GLU A 373 -8.92 20.39 15.67
C GLU A 373 -9.91 21.47 15.23
N GLU A 374 -9.42 22.60 14.72
CA GLU A 374 -10.25 23.68 14.17
C GLU A 374 -11.07 23.22 12.96
N ILE A 375 -10.45 22.51 12.01
CA ILE A 375 -11.15 21.94 10.85
C ILE A 375 -12.20 20.93 11.31
N LYS A 376 -11.85 20.04 12.23
CA LYS A 376 -12.79 19.02 12.73
C LYS A 376 -14.00 19.68 13.38
N ALA A 377 -13.79 20.68 14.24
CA ALA A 377 -14.87 21.44 14.86
C ALA A 377 -15.73 22.17 13.81
N ALA A 378 -15.11 22.75 12.78
CA ALA A 378 -15.84 23.39 11.67
C ALA A 378 -16.67 22.38 10.86
N LYS A 379 -16.12 21.20 10.56
CA LYS A 379 -16.82 20.10 9.87
C LYS A 379 -17.98 19.55 10.69
N GLU A 380 -17.81 19.37 12.00
CA GLU A 380 -18.87 18.93 12.91
C GLU A 380 -20.01 19.96 12.97
N LYS A 381 -19.67 21.24 13.03
CA LYS A 381 -20.66 22.33 12.98
C LYS A 381 -21.41 22.38 11.64
N ALA A 382 -20.70 22.19 10.53
CA ALA A 382 -21.30 22.14 9.20
C ALA A 382 -22.21 20.91 9.00
N LYS A 383 -21.80 19.74 9.50
CA LYS A 383 -22.63 18.53 9.52
C LYS A 383 -23.89 18.72 10.37
N ALA A 384 -23.77 19.33 11.56
CA ALA A 384 -24.91 19.63 12.40
C ALA A 384 -25.92 20.55 11.69
N SER A 385 -25.45 21.58 10.97
CA SER A 385 -26.33 22.47 10.18
C SER A 385 -26.93 21.79 8.93
N ALA A 386 -26.21 20.86 8.30
CA ALA A 386 -26.73 20.10 7.17
C ALA A 386 -27.83 19.13 7.61
N VAL A 387 -27.66 18.46 8.76
CA VAL A 387 -28.68 17.59 9.36
C VAL A 387 -29.94 18.37 9.76
N GLU A 388 -29.82 19.63 10.19
CA GLU A 388 -30.98 20.51 10.45
C GLU A 388 -31.74 20.93 9.19
N THR A 389 -31.09 20.90 8.02
CA THR A 389 -31.70 21.30 6.72
C THR A 389 -32.26 20.10 5.95
N LEU A 390 -31.79 18.89 6.25
CA LEU A 390 -32.23 17.63 5.63
C LEU A 390 -33.56 17.16 6.22
N HIS A 391 -34.66 17.53 5.57
CA HIS A 391 -35.99 17.01 5.87
C HIS A 391 -35.98 15.47 5.76
N ALA A 392 -36.39 14.81 6.84
CA ALA A 392 -36.56 13.37 6.97
C ALA A 392 -37.42 12.81 5.82
N THR A 393 -36.78 12.24 4.81
CA THR A 393 -37.43 11.36 3.84
C THR A 393 -36.66 10.05 3.80
N SER A 394 -37.40 8.95 3.91
CA SER A 394 -36.97 7.63 4.38
C SER A 394 -35.69 7.09 3.73
N LEU A 395 -34.72 6.80 4.58
CA LEU A 395 -33.41 6.27 4.25
C LEU A 395 -33.43 4.75 4.19
N GLN A 396 -33.57 4.21 2.99
CA GLN A 396 -33.08 2.89 2.56
C GLN A 396 -33.37 2.78 1.06
N ASN A 397 -32.31 2.78 0.22
CA ASN A 397 -32.30 2.69 -1.26
C ASN A 397 -32.13 3.99 -2.07
N ASN A 398 -31.42 4.99 -1.54
CA ASN A 398 -30.96 6.11 -2.35
C ASN A 398 -29.88 5.67 -3.37
N PRO A 399 -29.96 6.07 -4.66
CA PRO A 399 -28.98 5.66 -5.66
C PRO A 399 -27.61 6.25 -5.34
N LYS A 400 -26.58 5.42 -5.27
CA LYS A 400 -25.20 5.89 -5.07
C LYS A 400 -24.64 6.46 -6.37
N ILE A 401 -24.12 7.69 -6.32
CA ILE A 401 -23.49 8.34 -7.47
C ILE A 401 -22.03 8.66 -7.19
N LEU A 402 -21.23 8.73 -8.25
CA LEU A 402 -19.85 9.18 -8.17
C LEU A 402 -19.74 10.66 -8.59
N VAL A 403 -18.93 11.41 -7.86
CA VAL A 403 -18.63 12.81 -8.12
C VAL A 403 -17.11 12.98 -8.15
N ALA A 404 -16.59 13.61 -9.19
CA ALA A 404 -15.19 13.98 -9.30
C ALA A 404 -14.94 15.37 -8.72
N VAL A 405 -13.83 15.57 -8.01
CA VAL A 405 -13.54 16.80 -7.29
C VAL A 405 -12.13 17.28 -7.63
N ALA A 406 -12.02 18.52 -8.10
CA ALA A 406 -10.74 19.19 -8.30
C ALA A 406 -10.34 19.94 -7.02
N THR A 407 -9.26 19.49 -6.39
CA THR A 407 -8.79 20.05 -5.12
C THR A 407 -7.27 19.98 -4.97
N LYS A 408 -6.71 21.02 -4.36
CA LYS A 408 -5.33 21.09 -3.87
C LYS A 408 -5.21 20.61 -2.42
N GLY A 409 -6.25 20.00 -1.86
CA GLY A 409 -6.30 19.55 -0.46
C GLY A 409 -7.13 20.44 0.45
N GLY A 410 -7.07 20.14 1.75
CA GLY A 410 -7.81 20.86 2.81
C GLY A 410 -9.30 20.50 2.91
N GLY A 411 -9.76 19.46 2.21
CA GLY A 411 -11.18 19.07 2.20
C GLY A 411 -12.09 20.09 1.49
N LEU A 412 -11.52 20.93 0.62
CA LEU A 412 -12.23 22.00 -0.10
C LEU A 412 -12.24 21.75 -1.61
N VAL A 413 -13.31 22.15 -2.28
CA VAL A 413 -13.32 22.37 -3.72
C VAL A 413 -12.60 23.69 -3.98
N ASN A 414 -11.36 23.65 -4.48
CA ASN A 414 -10.52 24.85 -4.58
C ASN A 414 -9.61 24.88 -5.82
N GLN A 415 -9.76 23.94 -6.75
CA GLN A 415 -8.93 23.86 -7.95
C GLN A 415 -9.73 24.06 -9.24
N HIS A 416 -9.13 24.80 -10.16
CA HIS A 416 -9.64 25.03 -11.51
C HIS A 416 -9.49 23.75 -12.35
N PHE A 417 -10.51 23.40 -13.14
CA PHE A 417 -10.54 22.18 -13.97
C PHE A 417 -9.28 22.02 -14.84
N GLY A 418 -8.94 23.04 -15.64
CA GLY A 418 -7.78 23.00 -16.54
C GLY A 418 -6.41 22.92 -15.85
N HIS A 419 -6.34 23.15 -14.53
CA HIS A 419 -5.11 23.01 -13.74
C HIS A 419 -5.12 21.73 -12.89
N ALA A 420 -6.20 20.96 -12.91
CA ALA A 420 -6.31 19.71 -12.18
C ALA A 420 -5.43 18.67 -12.87
N LYS A 421 -4.41 18.20 -12.16
CA LYS A 421 -3.59 17.05 -12.58
C LYS A 421 -4.23 15.73 -12.17
N GLU A 422 -5.26 15.80 -11.34
CA GLU A 422 -6.02 14.66 -10.84
C GLU A 422 -7.36 15.12 -10.28
N PHE A 423 -8.26 14.15 -10.10
CA PHE A 423 -9.54 14.32 -9.42
C PHE A 423 -9.65 13.35 -8.25
N GLN A 424 -10.17 13.83 -7.12
CA GLN A 424 -10.65 12.96 -6.04
C GLN A 424 -12.06 12.49 -6.38
N ILE A 425 -12.34 11.20 -6.19
CA ILE A 425 -13.64 10.62 -6.49
C ILE A 425 -14.36 10.32 -5.19
N TYR A 426 -15.56 10.86 -5.05
CA TYR A 426 -16.45 10.65 -3.92
C TYR A 426 -17.68 9.86 -4.36
N GLU A 427 -18.09 8.90 -3.54
CA GLU A 427 -19.40 8.24 -3.62
C GLU A 427 -20.36 8.99 -2.70
N VAL A 428 -21.53 9.33 -3.22
CA VAL A 428 -22.54 10.12 -2.50
C VAL A 428 -23.88 9.37 -2.53
N ASP A 429 -24.54 9.27 -1.38
CA ASP A 429 -25.81 8.54 -1.21
C ASP A 429 -26.93 9.35 -0.52
N GLY A 430 -26.72 10.66 -0.39
CA GLY A 430 -27.63 11.62 0.24
C GLY A 430 -27.41 11.81 1.74
N ASN A 431 -26.66 10.91 2.41
CA ASN A 431 -26.28 11.11 3.82
C ASN A 431 -24.83 11.52 3.95
N GLU A 432 -23.97 10.86 3.17
CA GLU A 432 -22.53 11.10 3.22
C GLU A 432 -21.91 11.21 1.84
N ALA A 433 -20.79 11.92 1.79
CA ALA A 433 -19.86 11.90 0.68
C ALA A 433 -18.60 11.14 1.14
N ARG A 434 -18.39 9.94 0.63
CA ARG A 434 -17.30 9.05 1.02
C ARG A 434 -16.22 9.04 -0.05
N PHE A 435 -14.98 9.31 0.33
CA PHE A 435 -13.86 9.23 -0.60
C PHE A 435 -13.63 7.78 -1.09
N VAL A 436 -13.47 7.60 -2.41
CA VAL A 436 -13.36 6.29 -3.07
C VAL A 436 -11.96 6.04 -3.63
N SER A 437 -11.43 7.00 -4.38
CA SER A 437 -10.15 6.87 -5.08
C SER A 437 -9.71 8.20 -5.69
N HIS A 438 -8.48 8.23 -6.22
CA HIS A 438 -8.00 9.33 -7.04
C HIS A 438 -7.87 8.89 -8.49
N ARG A 439 -8.10 9.81 -9.42
CA ARG A 439 -7.90 9.59 -10.86
C ARG A 439 -6.93 10.62 -11.40
N LYS A 440 -5.75 10.15 -11.78
CA LYS A 440 -4.71 10.99 -12.36
C LYS A 440 -5.02 11.29 -13.81
N ILE A 441 -4.74 12.52 -14.21
CA ILE A 441 -4.76 12.95 -15.60
C ILE A 441 -3.29 13.02 -16.02
N ASP A 442 -2.77 11.91 -16.56
CA ASP A 442 -1.37 11.88 -16.99
C ASP A 442 -1.16 12.89 -18.11
N GLN A 443 -0.37 13.92 -17.83
CA GLN A 443 0.31 14.68 -18.86
C GLN A 443 1.62 13.92 -19.11
N TYR A 444 1.65 13.03 -20.10
CA TYR A 444 2.91 12.41 -20.48
C TYR A 444 3.88 13.52 -20.92
N CYS A 445 4.79 13.88 -20.03
CA CYS A 445 5.86 14.85 -20.27
C CYS A 445 6.94 14.20 -21.14
N GLN A 446 6.62 13.93 -22.41
CA GLN A 446 7.58 13.86 -23.51
C GLN A 446 6.89 14.35 -24.79
N GLY A 447 7.11 15.62 -25.12
CA GLY A 447 6.93 16.18 -26.46
C GLY A 447 5.53 16.09 -27.08
N GLY A 448 4.70 17.11 -26.85
CA GLY A 448 3.78 17.58 -27.90
C GLY A 448 2.38 16.97 -28.00
N TYR A 449 1.75 16.54 -26.90
CA TYR A 449 0.31 16.24 -26.93
C TYR A 449 -0.51 17.53 -27.01
N SER A 450 -1.52 17.57 -27.88
CA SER A 450 -2.48 18.66 -27.97
C SER A 450 -3.34 18.73 -26.70
N GLU A 451 -3.88 19.91 -26.39
CA GLU A 451 -4.86 20.10 -25.32
C GLU A 451 -6.05 19.13 -25.42
N GLU A 452 -6.38 18.73 -26.66
CA GLU A 452 -7.45 17.81 -26.99
C GLU A 452 -7.21 16.38 -26.47
N ALA A 453 -5.99 15.84 -26.62
CA ALA A 453 -5.65 14.53 -26.08
C ALA A 453 -5.74 14.50 -24.54
N THR A 454 -5.28 15.57 -23.88
CA THR A 454 -5.37 15.72 -22.41
C THR A 454 -6.83 15.76 -21.94
N PHE A 455 -7.69 16.44 -22.70
CA PHE A 455 -9.11 16.48 -22.42
C PHE A 455 -9.78 15.11 -22.60
N GLU A 456 -9.47 14.37 -23.67
CA GLU A 456 -9.98 13.01 -23.87
C GLU A 456 -9.57 12.06 -22.74
N HIS A 457 -8.33 12.16 -22.26
CA HIS A 457 -7.88 11.38 -21.11
C HIS A 457 -8.64 11.76 -19.85
N THR A 458 -8.90 13.05 -19.64
CA THR A 458 -9.73 13.53 -18.52
C THR A 458 -11.13 12.94 -18.62
N MET A 459 -11.78 13.05 -19.78
CA MET A 459 -13.12 12.50 -20.02
C MET A 459 -13.20 11.01 -19.73
N LYS A 460 -12.24 10.21 -20.22
CA LYS A 460 -12.16 8.77 -19.93
C LYS A 460 -11.97 8.51 -18.44
N ALA A 461 -11.15 9.32 -17.78
CA ALA A 461 -10.89 9.16 -16.35
C ALA A 461 -12.14 9.41 -15.52
N ILE A 462 -13.01 10.37 -15.86
CA ILE A 462 -14.20 10.72 -15.07
C ILE A 462 -15.55 10.26 -15.67
N ALA A 463 -15.52 9.38 -16.68
CA ALA A 463 -16.70 9.00 -17.47
C ALA A 463 -17.87 8.38 -16.68
N ASP A 464 -17.60 7.75 -15.54
CA ASP A 464 -18.59 7.14 -14.65
C ASP A 464 -19.08 8.08 -13.53
N CYS A 465 -18.56 9.31 -13.46
CA CYS A 465 -19.04 10.33 -12.54
C CYS A 465 -20.27 11.07 -13.08
N LYS A 466 -21.18 11.46 -12.19
CA LYS A 466 -22.35 12.28 -12.52
C LYS A 466 -22.06 13.78 -12.49
N ALA A 467 -21.03 14.19 -11.75
CA ALA A 467 -20.57 15.57 -11.73
C ALA A 467 -19.06 15.72 -11.53
N VAL A 468 -18.60 16.92 -11.87
CA VAL A 468 -17.29 17.46 -11.53
C VAL A 468 -17.47 18.72 -10.68
N LEU A 469 -16.93 18.72 -9.46
CA LEU A 469 -16.87 19.88 -8.57
C LEU A 469 -15.52 20.56 -8.73
N VAL A 470 -15.53 21.84 -9.10
CA VAL A 470 -14.35 22.64 -9.43
C VAL A 470 -14.51 24.05 -8.88
N SER A 471 -13.41 24.76 -8.64
CA SER A 471 -13.53 26.19 -8.31
C SER A 471 -13.96 27.02 -9.52
N LYS A 472 -13.48 26.63 -10.71
CA LYS A 472 -13.77 27.25 -12.00
C LYS A 472 -13.52 26.27 -13.16
N ILE A 473 -14.26 26.47 -14.26
CA ILE A 473 -14.11 25.73 -15.53
C ILE A 473 -14.42 26.65 -16.73
N GLY A 474 -13.72 26.45 -17.84
CA GLY A 474 -14.00 27.17 -19.09
C GLY A 474 -15.24 26.63 -19.83
N ASN A 475 -15.80 27.42 -20.76
CA ASN A 475 -17.03 27.06 -21.47
C ASN A 475 -16.89 25.81 -22.35
N CYS A 476 -15.82 25.71 -23.14
CA CYS A 476 -15.58 24.56 -24.02
C CYS A 476 -15.54 23.20 -23.27
N PRO A 477 -14.72 23.02 -22.21
CA PRO A 477 -14.75 21.76 -21.46
C PRO A 477 -16.07 21.53 -20.72
N LYS A 478 -16.77 22.60 -20.30
CA LYS A 478 -18.08 22.51 -19.65
C LYS A 478 -19.15 21.95 -20.59
N GLU A 479 -19.24 22.46 -21.81
CA GLU A 479 -20.19 21.98 -22.82
C GLU A 479 -19.94 20.49 -23.15
N LYS A 480 -18.68 20.12 -23.38
CA LYS A 480 -18.31 18.72 -23.66
C LYS A 480 -18.61 17.76 -22.51
N LEU A 481 -18.41 18.19 -21.26
CA LEU A 481 -18.78 17.40 -20.08
C LEU A 481 -20.29 17.20 -19.99
N GLN A 482 -21.07 18.25 -20.25
CA GLN A 482 -22.53 18.18 -20.27
C GLN A 482 -23.06 17.24 -21.36
N GLU A 483 -22.49 17.28 -22.56
CA GLU A 483 -22.80 16.34 -23.65
C GLU A 483 -22.51 14.88 -23.27
N ALA A 484 -21.47 14.65 -22.45
CA ALA A 484 -21.14 13.33 -21.91
C ALA A 484 -22.00 12.93 -20.68
N GLY A 485 -22.97 13.76 -20.29
CA GLY A 485 -23.84 13.51 -19.13
C GLY A 485 -23.19 13.78 -17.78
N ILE A 486 -22.10 14.55 -17.75
CA ILE A 486 -21.38 14.95 -16.53
C ILE A 486 -21.67 16.41 -16.22
N GLN A 487 -22.36 16.68 -15.10
CA GLN A 487 -22.66 18.05 -14.69
C GLN A 487 -21.44 18.75 -14.08
N THR A 488 -21.33 20.06 -14.28
CA THR A 488 -20.22 20.85 -13.73
C THR A 488 -20.73 21.79 -12.64
N ILE A 489 -20.16 21.69 -11.45
CA ILE A 489 -20.51 22.55 -10.31
C ILE A 489 -19.31 23.42 -9.97
N GLU A 490 -19.47 24.74 -10.10
CA GLU A 490 -18.48 25.73 -9.70
C GLU A 490 -18.74 26.14 -8.23
N ALA A 491 -17.84 25.77 -7.32
CA ALA A 491 -17.96 26.08 -5.89
C ALA A 491 -16.58 26.30 -5.24
N TYR A 492 -16.57 27.07 -4.16
CA TYR A 492 -15.41 27.21 -3.28
C TYR A 492 -15.86 26.95 -1.84
N ASP A 493 -16.00 25.68 -1.47
CA ASP A 493 -16.55 25.26 -0.18
C ASP A 493 -16.08 23.83 0.17
N VAL A 494 -16.50 23.34 1.34
CA VAL A 494 -16.25 21.99 1.84
C VAL A 494 -16.80 20.94 0.87
N ILE A 495 -15.97 19.96 0.52
CA ILE A 495 -16.30 18.93 -0.50
C ILE A 495 -17.59 18.21 -0.15
N GLU A 496 -17.73 17.78 1.11
CA GLU A 496 -18.90 17.04 1.58
C GLU A 496 -20.19 17.83 1.43
N LYS A 497 -20.16 19.15 1.68
CA LYS A 497 -21.31 20.03 1.51
C LYS A 497 -21.70 20.14 0.04
N VAL A 498 -20.77 20.51 -0.83
CA VAL A 498 -21.04 20.70 -2.28
C VAL A 498 -21.51 19.39 -2.92
N ALA A 499 -20.94 18.26 -2.50
CA ALA A 499 -21.32 16.94 -3.02
C ALA A 499 -22.74 16.53 -2.59
N LEU A 500 -23.14 16.81 -1.34
CA LEU A 500 -24.49 16.53 -0.85
C LEU A 500 -25.54 17.47 -1.47
N GLU A 501 -25.24 18.76 -1.59
CA GLU A 501 -26.13 19.72 -2.28
C GLU A 501 -26.35 19.32 -3.75
N PHE A 502 -25.30 18.86 -4.43
CA PHE A 502 -25.42 18.32 -5.78
C PHE A 502 -26.29 17.05 -5.81
N TYR A 503 -26.14 16.15 -4.84
CA TYR A 503 -26.90 14.92 -4.75
C TYR A 503 -28.41 15.18 -4.68
N GLU A 504 -28.85 16.13 -3.85
CA GLU A 504 -30.25 16.52 -3.73
C GLU A 504 -30.82 17.02 -5.06
N GLN A 505 -30.07 17.86 -5.78
CA GLN A 505 -30.45 18.36 -7.10
C GLN A 505 -30.53 17.20 -8.11
N TYR A 506 -29.58 16.28 -8.07
CA TYR A 506 -29.51 15.13 -8.96
C TYR A 506 -30.71 14.18 -8.76
N VAL A 507 -31.07 13.87 -7.52
CA VAL A 507 -32.23 13.01 -7.22
C VAL A 507 -33.52 13.72 -7.59
N THR A 508 -33.66 15.02 -7.32
CA THR A 508 -34.87 15.78 -7.68
C THR A 508 -35.06 15.86 -9.21
N ALA A 509 -33.98 15.90 -9.98
CA ALA A 509 -34.04 15.97 -11.44
C ALA A 509 -34.26 14.60 -12.13
N ASN A 510 -34.03 13.48 -11.42
CA ASN A 510 -34.07 12.13 -12.00
C ASN A 510 -35.01 11.14 -11.26
N GLY A 511 -35.67 11.58 -10.19
CA GLY A 511 -36.75 10.87 -9.51
C GLY A 511 -38.11 11.32 -10.03
#